data_AF-A0A158R9J2-F1
#
_entry.id   AF-A0A158R9J2-F1
#
_cell.length_a   1.000
_cell.length_b   1.000
_cell.length_c   1.000
_cell.angle_alpha   90.00
_cell.angle_beta   90.00
_cell.angle_gamma   90.00
#
_symmetry.space_group_name_H-M   'P 1'
#
loop_
_entity.id
_entity.type
_entity.pdbx_description
1 polymer ?
#
loop_
_entity_poly.entity_id
_entity_poly.type
_entity_poly.pdbx_seq_one_letter_code
_entity_poly.pdbx_strand_id
1 'polypeptide(L)'
;MLQVDLIMSRFSLSHVPSPIIFDQAPELFYLDVDHYSVHGLSGLHLSQKIRDLVPNFPLFTDLLKVIKIWASRRLISDYVYGFPASVAWAVLCAYICIHTTRFSNENYPYNGLLNPSLSVELSEANHEPVDGPLLLRDLMDIQNGHEIMPIITPIFPHKNAAYTVRPSSRDIVVKELQRGFHLTKKIVDGSATWEDLFEPYDIRQDYRHFLKLVLSADNFQELGRLGGLIDSRLRDLAGFLEEHKYIESVRIIKASDLPKHPCFESGSGKLSNLSECGRERAFKRAWLLGMRILKAAPLSDGSYPERKVDVTQYLQRFYGTLQERDPNTNFLDKLITAYVTRSDLHADG
;
A
#
# COMPACT_ATOMS: atom_id res chain seq x y z
N MET A 1 -10.79 -5.24 22.23
CA MET A 1 -9.40 -5.52 22.66
C MET A 1 -8.51 -4.50 21.97
N LEU A 2 -7.74 -3.71 22.70
CA LEU A 2 -6.79 -2.75 22.12
C LEU A 2 -5.57 -3.55 21.63
N GLN A 3 -5.21 -3.44 20.36
CA GLN A 3 -3.96 -3.98 19.84
C GLN A 3 -2.85 -2.94 20.06
N VAL A 4 -1.75 -3.37 20.65
CA VAL A 4 -0.58 -2.52 20.95
C VAL A 4 0.66 -3.19 20.40
N ASP A 5 1.36 -2.50 19.52
CA ASP A 5 2.67 -2.93 19.02
C ASP A 5 3.76 -2.28 19.88
N LEU A 6 4.62 -3.10 20.49
CA LEU A 6 5.70 -2.64 21.37
C LEU A 6 7.05 -2.79 20.66
N ILE A 7 7.74 -1.67 20.47
CA ILE A 7 9.10 -1.61 19.93
C ILE A 7 10.02 -1.16 21.07
N MET A 8 11.17 -1.82 21.20
CA MET A 8 12.18 -1.51 22.20
C MET A 8 13.44 -0.96 21.53
N SER A 9 13.95 0.15 22.06
CA SER A 9 15.19 0.76 21.62
C SER A 9 16.11 1.01 22.83
N ARG A 10 17.40 0.74 22.65
CA ARG A 10 18.44 0.99 23.65
C ARG A 10 19.23 2.24 23.27
N PHE A 11 19.43 3.14 24.23
CA PHE A 11 20.31 4.29 24.07
C PHE A 11 21.77 3.92 24.35
N SER A 12 22.71 4.66 23.78
CA SER A 12 24.15 4.63 24.12
C SER A 12 24.45 5.43 25.40
N LEU A 13 23.47 5.53 26.31
CA LEU A 13 23.55 6.28 27.56
C LEU A 13 23.39 5.32 28.75
N SER A 14 23.94 5.70 29.90
CA SER A 14 23.77 4.97 31.17
C SER A 14 22.39 5.16 31.80
N HIS A 15 21.55 6.00 31.22
CA HIS A 15 20.20 6.32 31.67
C HIS A 15 19.26 6.55 30.47
N VAL A 16 17.95 6.54 30.71
CA VAL A 16 16.94 6.85 29.69
C VAL A 16 16.56 8.33 29.81
N PRO A 17 16.73 9.15 28.75
CA PRO A 17 16.31 10.55 28.77
C PRO A 17 14.80 10.71 29.01
N SER A 18 14.40 11.70 29.82
CA SER A 18 13.01 12.04 30.06
C SER A 18 12.84 13.57 30.22
N PRO A 19 12.16 14.26 29.27
CA PRO A 19 11.62 13.73 28.01
C PRO A 19 12.73 13.33 27.03
N ILE A 20 12.38 12.50 26.03
CA ILE A 20 13.26 12.26 24.88
C ILE A 20 13.15 13.46 23.94
N ILE A 21 14.28 14.14 23.72
CA ILE A 21 14.41 15.33 22.87
C ILE A 21 15.41 15.01 21.75
N PHE A 22 15.09 15.37 20.52
CA PHE A 22 16.00 15.24 19.36
C PHE A 22 16.56 16.62 18.98
N ASP A 23 17.29 17.25 19.91
CA ASP A 23 17.91 18.58 19.74
C ASP A 23 19.31 18.53 19.11
N GLN A 24 19.96 17.37 19.20
CA GLN A 24 21.26 17.11 18.59
C GLN A 24 21.13 16.77 17.10
N ALA A 25 22.22 16.99 16.36
CA ALA A 25 22.35 16.45 15.00
C ALA A 25 22.10 14.94 15.03
N PRO A 26 21.25 14.39 14.15
CA PRO A 26 20.86 12.98 14.21
C PRO A 26 22.05 12.01 14.18
N GLU A 27 23.12 12.34 13.48
CA GLU A 27 24.36 11.55 13.40
C GLU A 27 25.03 11.39 14.77
N LEU A 28 24.93 12.41 15.62
CA LEU A 28 25.42 12.39 16.99
C LEU A 28 24.45 11.67 17.91
N PHE A 29 23.14 11.93 17.76
CA PHE A 29 22.12 11.30 18.58
C PHE A 29 22.10 9.77 18.43
N TYR A 30 22.32 9.27 17.22
CA TYR A 30 22.37 7.84 16.92
C TYR A 30 23.77 7.23 17.01
N LEU A 31 24.78 7.98 17.47
CA LEU A 31 26.13 7.47 17.65
C LEU A 31 26.14 6.31 18.66
N ASP A 32 26.78 5.20 18.27
CA ASP A 32 26.88 3.95 19.04
C ASP A 32 25.53 3.29 19.41
N VAL A 33 24.45 3.67 18.71
CA VAL A 33 23.14 3.02 18.81
C VAL A 33 23.03 1.92 17.75
N ASP A 34 22.60 0.71 18.14
CA ASP A 34 22.44 -0.40 17.19
C ASP A 34 21.29 -0.15 16.20
N HIS A 35 21.36 -0.77 15.01
CA HIS A 35 20.43 -0.46 13.91
C HIS A 35 18.96 -0.80 14.23
N TYR A 36 18.68 -1.76 15.12
CA TYR A 36 17.32 -2.05 15.56
C TYR A 36 16.78 -0.93 16.46
N SER A 37 17.61 -0.48 17.40
CA SER A 37 17.28 0.64 18.29
C SER A 37 17.10 1.94 17.50
N VAL A 38 17.98 2.23 16.52
CA VAL A 38 17.82 3.36 15.58
C VAL A 38 16.48 3.26 14.85
N HIS A 39 16.13 2.07 14.33
CA HIS A 39 14.85 1.87 13.65
C HIS A 39 13.65 2.15 14.57
N GLY A 40 13.67 1.67 15.81
CA GLY A 40 12.60 1.94 16.76
C GLY A 40 12.47 3.42 17.16
N LEU A 41 13.61 4.12 17.33
CA LEU A 41 13.63 5.55 17.66
C LEU A 41 13.22 6.43 16.48
N SER A 42 13.50 6.00 15.25
CA SER A 42 13.25 6.77 14.02
C SER A 42 11.79 7.16 13.84
N GLY A 43 10.84 6.33 14.29
CA GLY A 43 9.41 6.64 14.22
C GLY A 43 8.99 7.78 15.16
N LEU A 44 9.54 7.80 16.38
CA LEU A 44 9.31 8.88 17.34
C LEU A 44 9.97 10.18 16.86
N HIS A 45 11.22 10.10 16.39
CA HIS A 45 11.96 11.23 15.83
C HIS A 45 11.21 11.81 14.62
N LEU A 46 10.78 10.99 13.68
CA LEU A 46 9.99 11.44 12.53
C LEU A 46 8.72 12.17 12.94
N SER A 47 8.00 11.64 13.93
CA SER A 47 6.75 12.25 14.41
C SER A 47 6.98 13.62 15.04
N GLN A 48 8.05 13.78 15.83
CA GLN A 48 8.45 15.09 16.37
C GLN A 48 8.88 16.03 15.23
N LYS A 49 9.73 15.56 14.31
CA LYS A 49 10.20 16.37 13.18
C LYS A 49 9.06 16.88 12.29
N ILE A 50 8.05 16.06 12.00
CA ILE A 50 6.85 16.50 11.26
C ILE A 50 6.11 17.59 12.03
N ARG A 51 5.96 17.44 13.36
CA ARG A 51 5.31 18.45 14.20
C ARG A 51 6.06 19.78 14.17
N ASP A 52 7.38 19.75 14.17
CA ASP A 52 8.21 20.95 14.17
C ASP A 52 8.24 21.64 12.79
N LEU A 53 8.19 20.85 11.70
CA LEU A 53 8.25 21.37 10.33
C LEU A 53 6.91 21.91 9.81
N VAL A 54 5.78 21.31 10.22
CA VAL A 54 4.45 21.65 9.69
C VAL A 54 3.92 22.93 10.35
N PRO A 55 3.64 24.01 9.58
CA PRO A 55 3.19 25.29 10.16
C PRO A 55 1.80 25.24 10.79
N ASN A 56 0.88 24.45 10.21
CA ASN A 56 -0.48 24.25 10.72
C ASN A 56 -0.72 22.77 10.98
N PHE A 57 -0.41 22.33 12.21
CA PHE A 57 -0.54 20.93 12.59
C PHE A 57 -2.00 20.41 12.54
N PRO A 58 -3.03 21.16 12.97
CA PRO A 58 -4.42 20.76 12.77
C PRO A 58 -4.76 20.44 11.30
N LEU A 59 -4.39 21.31 10.36
CA LEU A 59 -4.60 21.09 8.94
C LEU A 59 -3.92 19.82 8.43
N PHE A 60 -2.67 19.57 8.87
CA PHE A 60 -1.96 18.33 8.56
C PHE A 60 -2.71 17.11 9.08
N THR A 61 -3.22 17.15 10.31
CA THR A 61 -3.95 16.01 10.87
C THR A 61 -5.24 15.71 10.10
N ASP A 62 -5.95 16.75 9.65
CA ASP A 62 -7.18 16.56 8.87
C ASP A 62 -6.89 16.06 7.46
N LEU A 63 -5.88 16.61 6.79
CA LEU A 63 -5.40 16.09 5.50
C LEU A 63 -4.97 14.62 5.61
N LEU A 64 -4.19 14.27 6.62
CA LEU A 64 -3.73 12.90 6.82
C LEU A 64 -4.88 11.93 7.08
N LYS A 65 -5.92 12.34 7.83
CA LYS A 65 -7.13 11.51 8.02
C LYS A 65 -7.82 11.25 6.68
N VAL A 66 -8.04 12.30 5.88
CA VAL A 66 -8.67 12.19 4.55
C VAL A 66 -7.86 11.25 3.66
N ILE A 67 -6.54 11.43 3.57
CA ILE A 67 -5.66 10.61 2.74
C ILE A 67 -5.62 9.16 3.22
N LYS A 68 -5.59 8.90 4.53
CA LYS A 68 -5.62 7.51 5.04
C LYS A 68 -6.94 6.80 4.70
N ILE A 69 -8.07 7.48 4.82
CA ILE A 69 -9.38 6.92 4.46
C ILE A 69 -9.43 6.67 2.95
N TRP A 70 -9.04 7.66 2.13
CA TRP A 70 -9.00 7.53 0.68
C TRP A 70 -8.07 6.39 0.23
N ALA A 71 -6.81 6.35 0.69
CA ALA A 71 -5.86 5.31 0.31
C ALA A 71 -6.33 3.90 0.70
N SER A 72 -7.01 3.77 1.85
CA SER A 72 -7.62 2.51 2.26
C SER A 72 -8.81 2.14 1.37
N ARG A 73 -9.74 3.07 1.10
CA ARG A 73 -10.89 2.84 0.20
C ARG A 73 -10.46 2.48 -1.21
N ARG A 74 -9.35 3.07 -1.67
CA ARG A 74 -8.79 2.82 -3.00
C ARG A 74 -7.81 1.65 -3.04
N LEU A 75 -7.61 0.93 -1.93
CA LEU A 75 -6.69 -0.20 -1.77
C LEU A 75 -5.26 0.09 -2.28
N ILE A 76 -4.70 1.23 -1.85
CA ILE A 76 -3.34 1.70 -2.16
C ILE A 76 -2.55 2.06 -0.88
N SER A 77 -2.91 1.49 0.27
CA SER A 77 -2.27 1.74 1.57
C SER A 77 -1.41 0.57 2.10
N ASP A 78 -1.46 -0.60 1.47
CA ASP A 78 -0.82 -1.82 1.97
C ASP A 78 0.62 -1.98 1.44
N TYR A 79 1.60 -1.60 2.26
CA TYR A 79 3.01 -1.67 1.88
C TYR A 79 3.52 -3.08 1.56
N VAL A 80 2.93 -4.08 2.22
CA VAL A 80 3.22 -5.50 2.02
C VAL A 80 2.91 -5.94 0.59
N TYR A 81 1.91 -5.32 -0.06
CA TYR A 81 1.51 -5.60 -1.44
C TYR A 81 2.16 -4.67 -2.48
N GLY A 82 3.13 -3.87 -2.03
CA GLY A 82 3.90 -2.96 -2.87
C GLY A 82 3.26 -1.59 -3.08
N PHE A 83 2.45 -1.12 -2.14
CA PHE A 83 1.97 0.27 -2.13
C PHE A 83 2.76 1.15 -1.14
N PRO A 84 2.63 2.49 -1.18
CA PRO A 84 3.30 3.34 -0.20
C PRO A 84 2.83 3.02 1.23
N ALA A 85 3.79 2.94 2.16
CA ALA A 85 3.46 2.75 3.57
C ALA A 85 2.74 3.97 4.15
N SER A 86 2.05 3.78 5.27
CA SER A 86 1.35 4.85 6.01
C SER A 86 2.27 6.04 6.34
N VAL A 87 3.55 5.76 6.63
CA VAL A 87 4.57 6.80 6.85
C VAL A 87 4.89 7.61 5.59
N ALA A 88 4.86 7.00 4.40
CA ALA A 88 5.06 7.70 3.13
C ALA A 88 3.93 8.72 2.89
N TRP A 89 2.68 8.33 3.13
CA TRP A 89 1.52 9.22 3.04
C TRP A 89 1.61 10.39 4.04
N ALA A 90 2.11 10.14 5.26
CA ALA A 90 2.35 11.19 6.25
C ALA A 90 3.42 12.20 5.79
N VAL A 91 4.53 11.73 5.23
CA VAL A 91 5.58 12.59 4.68
C VAL A 91 5.03 13.45 3.53
N LEU A 92 4.26 12.88 2.61
CA LEU A 92 3.62 13.63 1.52
C LEU A 92 2.64 14.71 2.04
N CYS A 93 1.80 14.37 3.03
CA CYS A 93 0.88 15.34 3.63
C CYS A 93 1.64 16.48 4.32
N ALA A 94 2.73 16.17 5.04
CA ALA A 94 3.56 17.17 5.69
C ALA A 94 4.20 18.11 4.67
N TYR A 95 4.77 17.56 3.59
CA TYR A 95 5.31 18.33 2.47
C TYR A 95 4.30 19.34 1.93
N ILE A 96 3.07 18.89 1.67
CA ILE A 96 2.03 19.79 1.16
C ILE A 96 1.67 20.88 2.14
N CYS A 97 1.49 20.54 3.42
CA CYS A 97 1.21 21.56 4.43
C CYS A 97 2.35 22.59 4.52
N ILE A 98 3.62 22.17 4.42
CA ILE A 98 4.77 23.08 4.43
C ILE A 98 4.74 24.02 3.21
N HIS A 99 4.45 23.50 2.02
CA HIS A 99 4.51 24.30 0.80
C HIS A 99 3.25 25.13 0.55
N THR A 100 2.06 24.64 0.83
CA THR A 100 0.82 25.40 0.56
C THR A 100 0.58 26.50 1.58
N THR A 101 0.95 26.31 2.84
CA THR A 101 0.81 27.35 3.88
C THR A 101 1.82 28.49 3.73
N ARG A 102 2.94 28.26 3.04
CA ARG A 102 3.91 29.31 2.69
C ARG A 102 3.44 30.23 1.57
N PHE A 103 2.48 29.80 0.73
CA PHE A 103 1.92 30.60 -0.36
C PHE A 103 0.50 31.12 -0.05
N SER A 104 -0.15 30.67 1.01
CA SER A 104 -1.51 31.10 1.37
C SER A 104 -1.49 32.41 2.15
N ASN A 105 -1.44 33.53 1.42
CA ASN A 105 -2.24 34.69 1.81
C ASN A 105 -3.70 34.56 1.35
N GLU A 106 -4.06 33.58 0.53
CA GLU A 106 -5.45 33.33 0.15
C GLU A 106 -5.78 31.83 0.03
N ASN A 107 -7.05 31.56 0.32
CA ASN A 107 -7.78 30.29 0.48
C ASN A 107 -7.36 29.09 -0.40
N TYR A 108 -7.60 27.88 0.14
CA TYR A 108 -7.66 26.54 -0.50
C TYR A 108 -6.45 25.59 -0.31
N PRO A 109 -6.36 24.87 0.84
CA PRO A 109 -5.25 23.98 1.17
C PRO A 109 -5.28 22.56 0.55
N TYR A 110 -6.35 22.15 -0.15
CA TYR A 110 -6.57 20.73 -0.50
C TYR A 110 -6.09 20.28 -1.89
N ASN A 111 -5.62 21.20 -2.76
CA ASN A 111 -5.27 20.86 -4.16
C ASN A 111 -3.80 20.45 -4.39
N GLY A 112 -2.94 20.53 -3.36
CA GLY A 112 -1.50 20.30 -3.51
C GLY A 112 -1.11 18.82 -3.74
N LEU A 113 -1.82 17.84 -3.16
CA LEU A 113 -1.47 16.41 -3.29
C LEU A 113 -1.81 15.83 -4.66
N LEU A 114 -2.68 16.53 -5.37
CA LEU A 114 -3.41 15.97 -6.48
C LEU A 114 -3.07 16.68 -7.80
N ASN A 115 -2.48 17.88 -7.76
CA ASN A 115 -2.09 18.59 -8.98
C ASN A 115 -1.10 17.76 -9.84
N PRO A 116 -1.44 17.36 -11.08
CA PRO A 116 -0.53 16.69 -11.99
C PRO A 116 0.69 17.55 -12.36
N SER A 117 0.61 18.87 -12.19
CA SER A 117 1.75 19.77 -12.36
C SER A 117 2.82 19.57 -11.30
N LEU A 118 2.49 19.08 -10.09
CA LEU A 118 3.50 18.63 -9.12
C LEU A 118 4.18 17.32 -9.53
N SER A 119 3.58 16.55 -10.45
CA SER A 119 4.26 15.45 -11.14
C SER A 119 5.06 15.87 -12.37
N VAL A 120 4.97 17.13 -12.81
CA VAL A 120 5.65 17.67 -14.01
C VAL A 120 6.75 18.69 -13.66
N GLU A 121 6.64 19.44 -12.57
CA GLU A 121 7.75 20.24 -12.00
C GLU A 121 8.87 19.37 -11.40
N LEU A 122 8.81 18.05 -11.60
CA LEU A 122 9.85 17.08 -11.29
C LEU A 122 10.99 17.05 -12.32
N SER A 123 10.90 17.74 -13.48
CA SER A 123 11.99 17.74 -14.46
C SER A 123 12.74 19.05 -14.65
N GLU A 124 12.15 20.23 -14.46
CA GLU A 124 12.85 21.48 -14.77
C GLU A 124 12.50 22.62 -13.80
N ALA A 125 13.44 22.95 -12.92
CA ALA A 125 13.62 24.31 -12.43
C ALA A 125 15.08 24.48 -11.99
N ASN A 126 15.76 25.41 -12.65
CA ASN A 126 17.08 25.91 -12.27
C ASN A 126 16.94 27.00 -11.19
N HIS A 127 18.00 27.12 -10.38
CA HIS A 127 18.40 28.24 -9.50
C HIS A 127 18.26 28.08 -7.97
N GLU A 128 19.43 27.77 -7.38
CA GLU A 128 20.06 28.28 -6.14
C GLU A 128 19.39 28.07 -4.74
N PRO A 129 20.22 27.90 -3.69
CA PRO A 129 19.86 27.16 -2.49
C PRO A 129 19.22 28.06 -1.43
N VAL A 130 18.10 27.61 -0.87
CA VAL A 130 17.54 28.16 0.35
C VAL A 130 17.49 27.03 1.37
N ASP A 131 18.17 27.22 2.50
CA ASP A 131 18.09 26.36 3.68
C ASP A 131 16.63 26.01 3.97
N GLY A 132 16.26 24.79 3.59
CA GLY A 132 14.92 24.24 3.65
C GLY A 132 15.00 22.72 3.64
N PRO A 133 14.03 22.00 4.22
CA PRO A 133 14.04 20.54 4.21
C PRO A 133 14.01 20.04 2.75
N LEU A 134 15.06 19.28 2.39
CA LEU A 134 15.38 18.68 1.10
C LEU A 134 14.16 18.46 0.19
N LEU A 135 14.20 19.00 -1.04
CA LEU A 135 13.16 18.83 -2.05
C LEU A 135 12.95 17.35 -2.37
N LEU A 136 11.71 16.96 -2.70
CA LEU A 136 11.42 15.63 -3.26
C LEU A 136 12.29 15.31 -4.50
N ARG A 137 12.69 16.35 -5.24
CA ARG A 137 13.63 16.29 -6.38
C ARG A 137 15.10 16.08 -5.95
N ASP A 138 15.57 16.80 -4.93
CA ASP A 138 16.95 16.62 -4.42
C ASP A 138 17.12 15.26 -3.73
N LEU A 139 16.04 14.74 -3.14
CA LEU A 139 15.95 13.39 -2.58
C LEU A 139 15.88 12.29 -3.64
N MET A 140 15.34 12.59 -4.83
CA MET A 140 15.32 11.70 -5.99
C MET A 140 16.71 11.52 -6.61
N ASP A 141 17.58 12.53 -6.54
CA ASP A 141 18.93 12.50 -7.09
C ASP A 141 19.94 11.75 -6.19
N ILE A 142 19.60 11.51 -4.92
CA ILE A 142 20.50 10.92 -3.90
C ILE A 142 20.61 9.39 -4.01
N GLN A 143 19.76 8.69 -4.77
CA GLN A 143 19.79 7.21 -4.85
C GLN A 143 19.64 6.63 -6.27
N ASN A 144 20.66 6.85 -7.11
CA ASN A 144 21.09 5.96 -8.21
C ASN A 144 19.99 5.45 -9.19
N GLY A 145 18.91 6.18 -9.47
CA GLY A 145 17.94 5.83 -10.53
C GLY A 145 17.25 4.46 -10.41
N HIS A 146 17.43 3.73 -9.31
CA HIS A 146 16.88 2.39 -9.10
C HIS A 146 15.58 2.39 -8.30
N GLU A 147 15.29 3.46 -7.55
CA GLU A 147 14.08 3.55 -6.73
C GLU A 147 12.87 3.99 -7.57
N ILE A 148 11.79 3.20 -7.52
CA ILE A 148 10.62 3.39 -8.38
C ILE A 148 9.75 4.60 -7.95
N MET A 149 9.67 4.87 -6.65
CA MET A 149 8.85 5.93 -6.07
C MET A 149 9.49 6.45 -4.78
N PRO A 150 10.56 7.27 -4.85
CA PRO A 150 11.26 7.74 -3.67
C PRO A 150 10.40 8.73 -2.87
N ILE A 151 10.08 8.37 -1.63
CA ILE A 151 9.46 9.26 -0.63
C ILE A 151 10.37 9.21 0.60
N ILE A 152 11.30 10.15 0.70
CA ILE A 152 12.37 10.06 1.70
C ILE A 152 11.95 10.69 3.02
N THR A 153 12.23 10.01 4.12
CA THR A 153 11.99 10.54 5.47
C THR A 153 12.93 11.71 5.78
N PRO A 154 12.43 12.83 6.37
CA PRO A 154 13.23 14.02 6.69
C PRO A 154 14.15 13.85 7.92
N ILE A 155 14.30 12.63 8.42
CA ILE A 155 15.13 12.29 9.58
C ILE A 155 16.17 11.24 9.18
N PHE A 156 17.33 11.29 9.83
CA PHE A 156 18.38 10.28 9.68
C PHE A 156 18.01 8.98 10.42
N PRO A 157 18.45 7.81 9.91
CA PRO A 157 18.96 7.63 8.55
C PRO A 157 17.83 7.86 7.55
N HIS A 158 18.11 8.65 6.51
CA HIS A 158 17.15 8.91 5.44
C HIS A 158 16.78 7.59 4.77
N LYS A 159 15.48 7.28 4.74
CA LYS A 159 14.97 6.05 4.12
C LYS A 159 13.84 6.38 3.17
N ASN A 160 13.79 5.66 2.06
CA ASN A 160 12.63 5.65 1.20
C ASN A 160 11.47 4.92 1.90
N ALA A 161 10.42 5.66 2.24
CA ALA A 161 9.21 5.16 2.86
C ALA A 161 8.32 4.33 1.92
N ALA A 162 8.59 4.34 0.62
CA ALA A 162 7.87 3.58 -0.39
C ALA A 162 8.79 2.59 -1.14
N TYR A 163 9.84 2.09 -0.47
CA TYR A 163 10.80 1.12 -0.99
C TYR A 163 10.19 -0.21 -1.48
N THR A 164 8.95 -0.50 -1.10
CA THR A 164 8.22 -1.70 -1.53
C THR A 164 7.50 -1.55 -2.86
N VAL A 165 7.42 -0.32 -3.39
CA VAL A 165 6.66 0.00 -4.60
C VAL A 165 7.32 -0.61 -5.83
N ARG A 166 6.52 -1.37 -6.58
CA ARG A 166 6.85 -1.92 -7.91
C ARG A 166 6.40 -0.95 -9.01
N PRO A 167 6.93 -1.07 -10.25
CA PRO A 167 6.49 -0.25 -11.38
C PRO A 167 4.97 -0.27 -11.57
N SER A 168 4.34 -1.45 -11.51
CA SER A 168 2.89 -1.61 -11.66
C SER A 168 2.08 -0.87 -10.58
N SER A 169 2.49 -0.99 -9.32
CA SER A 169 1.85 -0.29 -8.20
C SER A 169 2.10 1.22 -8.22
N ARG A 170 3.26 1.69 -8.71
CA ARG A 170 3.52 3.12 -8.94
C ARG A 170 2.52 3.69 -9.91
N ASP A 171 2.31 3.01 -11.04
CA ASP A 171 1.37 3.46 -12.07
C ASP A 171 -0.07 3.50 -11.53
N ILE A 172 -0.46 2.55 -10.67
CA ILE A 172 -1.76 2.56 -9.97
C ILE A 172 -1.87 3.77 -9.04
N VAL A 173 -0.84 4.03 -8.22
CA VAL A 173 -0.82 5.18 -7.30
C VAL A 173 -0.94 6.50 -8.06
N VAL A 174 -0.19 6.65 -9.16
CA VAL A 174 -0.26 7.85 -10.01
C VAL A 174 -1.65 8.03 -10.60
N LYS A 175 -2.28 6.97 -11.12
CA LYS A 175 -3.66 7.02 -11.64
C LYS A 175 -4.67 7.42 -10.56
N GLU A 176 -4.54 6.89 -9.34
CA GLU A 176 -5.43 7.23 -8.24
C GLU A 176 -5.21 8.68 -7.75
N LEU A 177 -3.97 9.18 -7.72
CA LEU A 177 -3.68 10.60 -7.44
C LEU A 177 -4.32 11.51 -8.48
N GLN A 178 -4.19 11.18 -9.77
CA GLN A 178 -4.85 11.90 -10.86
C GLN A 178 -6.38 11.84 -10.71
N ARG A 179 -6.97 10.67 -10.41
CA ARG A 179 -8.41 10.54 -10.14
C ARG A 179 -8.82 11.45 -8.99
N GLY A 180 -8.07 11.41 -7.88
CA GLY A 180 -8.31 12.24 -6.70
C GLY A 180 -8.35 13.73 -7.05
N PHE A 181 -7.40 14.21 -7.87
CA PHE A 181 -7.35 15.61 -8.31
C PHE A 181 -8.59 16.11 -9.02
N HIS A 182 -9.00 15.33 -10.01
CA HIS A 182 -10.15 15.68 -10.81
C HIS A 182 -11.40 15.69 -9.94
N LEU A 183 -11.50 14.75 -8.99
CA LEU A 183 -12.61 14.71 -8.03
C LEU A 183 -12.58 15.87 -7.05
N THR A 184 -11.43 16.21 -6.44
CA THR A 184 -11.37 17.34 -5.50
C THR A 184 -11.67 18.66 -6.20
N LYS A 185 -11.23 18.85 -7.44
CA LYS A 185 -11.62 20.01 -8.25
C LYS A 185 -13.13 20.06 -8.45
N LYS A 186 -13.75 18.95 -8.86
CA LYS A 186 -15.21 18.86 -9.02
C LYS A 186 -15.98 19.08 -7.72
N ILE A 187 -15.45 18.62 -6.58
CA ILE A 187 -16.03 18.83 -5.25
C ILE A 187 -16.02 20.32 -4.91
N VAL A 188 -14.91 21.01 -5.15
CA VAL A 188 -14.81 22.47 -4.95
C VAL A 188 -15.79 23.21 -5.87
N ASP A 189 -15.94 22.76 -7.11
CA ASP A 189 -16.88 23.31 -8.09
C ASP A 189 -18.36 22.91 -7.80
N GLY A 190 -18.62 22.09 -6.78
CA GLY A 190 -19.97 21.63 -6.41
C GLY A 190 -20.60 20.59 -7.34
N SER A 191 -19.81 19.99 -8.24
CA SER A 191 -20.26 19.00 -9.24
C SER A 191 -19.96 17.53 -8.87
N ALA A 192 -19.34 17.31 -7.71
CA ALA A 192 -19.10 16.00 -7.11
C ALA A 192 -19.13 16.12 -5.58
N THR A 193 -19.10 14.98 -4.90
CA THR A 193 -19.17 14.87 -3.43
C THR A 193 -17.93 14.18 -2.87
N TRP A 194 -17.69 14.32 -1.57
CA TRP A 194 -16.64 13.56 -0.88
C TRP A 194 -16.88 12.05 -0.94
N GLU A 195 -18.13 11.59 -1.08
CA GLU A 195 -18.46 10.18 -1.26
C GLU A 195 -17.84 9.60 -2.53
N ASP A 196 -17.82 10.39 -3.62
CA ASP A 196 -17.18 10.01 -4.88
C ASP A 196 -15.67 9.79 -4.72
N LEU A 197 -15.01 10.62 -3.89
CA LEU A 197 -13.59 10.46 -3.58
C LEU A 197 -13.33 9.15 -2.82
N PHE A 198 -14.20 8.84 -1.85
CA PHE A 198 -14.08 7.68 -0.95
C PHE A 198 -14.79 6.40 -1.45
N GLU A 199 -15.26 6.39 -2.69
CA GLU A 199 -15.83 5.23 -3.35
C GLU A 199 -14.87 4.02 -3.21
N PRO A 200 -15.32 2.89 -2.63
CA PRO A 200 -14.51 1.68 -2.51
C PRO A 200 -14.05 1.18 -3.88
N TYR A 201 -12.77 0.84 -4.00
CA TYR A 201 -12.22 0.26 -5.22
C TYR A 201 -12.68 -1.19 -5.40
N ASP A 202 -13.12 -1.52 -6.62
CA ASP A 202 -13.43 -2.88 -7.02
C ASP A 202 -12.46 -3.37 -8.09
N ILE A 203 -11.61 -4.34 -7.73
CA ILE A 203 -10.61 -4.92 -8.66
C ILE A 203 -11.26 -5.54 -9.90
N ARG A 204 -12.53 -5.95 -9.84
CA ARG A 204 -13.28 -6.53 -10.97
C ARG A 204 -13.54 -5.53 -12.09
N GLN A 205 -13.45 -4.23 -11.81
CA GLN A 205 -13.62 -3.19 -12.82
C GLN A 205 -12.42 -3.14 -13.78
N ASP A 206 -11.21 -3.32 -13.25
CA ASP A 206 -9.96 -3.19 -14.03
C ASP A 206 -9.42 -4.53 -14.53
N TYR A 207 -9.75 -5.63 -13.85
CA TYR A 207 -9.17 -6.94 -14.11
C TYR A 207 -10.23 -7.97 -14.50
N ARG A 208 -9.91 -8.80 -15.49
CA ARG A 208 -10.76 -9.91 -15.96
C ARG A 208 -10.28 -11.29 -15.54
N HIS A 209 -8.99 -11.39 -15.22
CA HIS A 209 -8.28 -12.62 -14.95
C HIS A 209 -7.64 -12.52 -13.58
N PHE A 210 -7.83 -13.53 -12.75
CA PHE A 210 -7.35 -13.54 -11.38
C PHE A 210 -6.68 -14.86 -11.05
N LEU A 211 -5.64 -14.77 -10.22
CA LEU A 211 -5.11 -15.90 -9.48
C LEU A 211 -5.61 -15.78 -8.03
N LYS A 212 -6.45 -16.71 -7.62
CA LYS A 212 -7.01 -16.81 -6.26
C LYS A 212 -6.15 -17.75 -5.43
N LEU A 213 -5.72 -17.28 -4.26
CA LEU A 213 -5.00 -18.09 -3.28
C LEU A 213 -5.88 -18.25 -2.05
N VAL A 214 -6.06 -19.48 -1.57
CA VAL A 214 -6.85 -19.77 -0.37
C VAL A 214 -6.01 -20.59 0.59
N LEU A 215 -5.65 -19.99 1.72
CA LEU A 215 -5.03 -20.66 2.85
C LEU A 215 -6.13 -21.27 3.73
N SER A 216 -5.97 -22.55 4.06
CA SER A 216 -6.70 -23.22 5.12
C SER A 216 -5.74 -23.55 6.27
N ALA A 217 -6.18 -23.27 7.50
CA ALA A 217 -5.41 -23.50 8.72
C ALA A 217 -6.26 -24.23 9.76
N ASP A 218 -5.59 -24.90 10.68
CA ASP A 218 -6.22 -25.76 11.68
C ASP A 218 -6.72 -24.95 12.88
N ASN A 219 -6.10 -23.78 13.11
CA ASN A 219 -6.45 -22.85 14.18
C ASN A 219 -6.09 -21.40 13.83
N PHE A 220 -6.55 -20.46 14.66
CA PHE A 220 -6.33 -19.02 14.46
C PHE A 220 -4.84 -18.62 14.54
N GLN A 221 -4.05 -19.28 15.39
CA GLN A 221 -2.62 -18.99 15.53
C GLN A 221 -1.86 -19.36 14.26
N GLU A 222 -2.15 -20.53 13.70
CA GLU A 222 -1.59 -20.97 12.43
C GLU A 222 -2.04 -20.05 11.28
N LEU A 223 -3.33 -19.68 11.22
CA LEU A 223 -3.83 -18.74 10.21
C LEU A 223 -3.08 -17.40 10.26
N GLY A 224 -2.79 -16.89 11.46
CA GLY A 224 -2.01 -15.68 11.66
C GLY A 224 -0.57 -15.82 11.17
N ARG A 225 0.10 -16.90 11.59
CA ARG A 225 1.51 -17.19 11.27
C ARG A 225 1.72 -17.44 9.77
N LEU A 226 0.99 -18.39 9.20
CA LEU A 226 1.08 -18.74 7.77
C LEU A 226 0.51 -17.64 6.89
N GLY A 227 -0.60 -17.02 7.30
CA GLY A 227 -1.15 -15.88 6.59
C GLY A 227 -0.17 -14.72 6.51
N GLY A 228 0.51 -14.39 7.62
CA GLY A 228 1.54 -13.36 7.65
C GLY A 228 2.76 -13.69 6.78
N LEU A 229 3.21 -14.94 6.77
CA LEU A 229 4.28 -15.39 5.87
C LEU A 229 3.87 -15.23 4.39
N ILE A 230 2.69 -15.69 4.01
CA ILE A 230 2.16 -15.57 2.65
C ILE A 230 2.02 -14.09 2.28
N ASP A 231 1.40 -13.27 3.13
CA ASP A 231 1.26 -11.82 2.96
C ASP A 231 2.62 -11.20 2.60
N SER A 232 3.67 -11.51 3.38
CA SER A 232 5.03 -10.98 3.17
C SER A 232 5.70 -11.38 1.85
N ARG A 233 5.17 -12.41 1.16
CA ARG A 233 5.73 -12.98 -0.08
C ARG A 233 4.86 -12.81 -1.31
N LEU A 234 3.61 -12.36 -1.18
CA LEU A 234 2.73 -12.14 -2.32
C LEU A 234 3.27 -11.10 -3.30
N ARG A 235 4.05 -10.13 -2.82
CA ARG A 235 4.75 -9.18 -3.68
C ARG A 235 5.81 -9.87 -4.57
N ASP A 236 6.51 -10.86 -4.04
CA ASP A 236 7.49 -11.65 -4.79
C ASP A 236 6.77 -12.43 -5.91
N LEU A 237 5.64 -13.09 -5.59
CA LEU A 237 4.80 -13.76 -6.59
C LEU A 237 4.31 -12.80 -7.66
N ALA A 238 3.80 -11.64 -7.28
CA ALA A 238 3.32 -10.65 -8.24
C ALA A 238 4.46 -10.13 -9.13
N GLY A 239 5.68 -9.99 -8.61
CA GLY A 239 6.88 -9.71 -9.40
C GLY A 239 7.21 -10.84 -10.38
N PHE A 240 7.20 -12.10 -9.94
CA PHE A 240 7.44 -13.25 -10.82
C PHE A 240 6.41 -13.32 -11.96
N LEU A 241 5.14 -13.06 -11.68
CA LEU A 241 4.09 -13.02 -12.70
C LEU A 241 4.32 -11.88 -13.71
N GLU A 242 4.78 -10.71 -13.27
CA GLU A 242 5.12 -9.57 -14.15
C GLU A 242 6.37 -9.81 -15.02
N GLU A 243 7.20 -10.81 -14.70
CA GLU A 243 8.27 -11.26 -15.61
C GLU A 243 7.71 -11.99 -16.85
N HIS A 244 6.45 -12.44 -16.82
CA HIS A 244 5.84 -13.11 -17.97
C HIS A 244 5.51 -12.12 -19.08
N LYS A 245 5.99 -12.40 -20.30
CA LYS A 245 5.86 -11.55 -21.51
C LYS A 245 4.45 -11.03 -21.86
N TYR A 246 3.40 -11.66 -21.32
CA TYR A 246 2.01 -11.30 -21.59
C TYR A 246 1.25 -10.74 -20.37
N ILE A 247 1.86 -10.70 -19.20
CA ILE A 247 1.26 -10.12 -17.99
C ILE A 247 1.88 -8.74 -17.80
N GLU A 248 1.09 -7.69 -18.00
CA GLU A 248 1.57 -6.30 -17.96
C GLU A 248 1.64 -5.75 -16.53
N SER A 249 0.69 -6.14 -15.68
CA SER A 249 0.70 -5.76 -14.27
C SER A 249 -0.14 -6.71 -13.42
N VAL A 250 0.24 -6.82 -12.14
CA VAL A 250 -0.47 -7.61 -11.14
C VAL A 250 -0.80 -6.76 -9.91
N ARG A 251 -2.10 -6.71 -9.56
CA ARG A 251 -2.59 -6.05 -8.35
C ARG A 251 -3.05 -7.08 -7.33
N ILE A 252 -2.52 -7.02 -6.11
CA ILE A 252 -2.87 -7.90 -5.00
C ILE A 252 -3.91 -7.21 -4.13
N ILE A 253 -4.95 -7.96 -3.73
CA ILE A 253 -5.88 -7.57 -2.66
C ILE A 253 -6.21 -8.78 -1.78
N LYS A 254 -6.71 -8.53 -0.56
CA LYS A 254 -7.35 -9.61 0.21
C LYS A 254 -8.75 -9.83 -0.36
N ALA A 255 -9.20 -11.09 -0.37
CA ALA A 255 -10.55 -11.40 -0.83
C ALA A 255 -11.63 -10.75 0.05
N SER A 256 -11.31 -10.47 1.32
CA SER A 256 -12.18 -9.73 2.25
C SER A 256 -12.43 -8.28 1.86
N ASP A 257 -11.57 -7.70 1.01
CA ASP A 257 -11.63 -6.31 0.60
C ASP A 257 -12.53 -6.11 -0.63
N LEU A 258 -13.07 -7.18 -1.23
CA LEU A 258 -14.05 -7.05 -2.31
C LEU A 258 -15.31 -6.34 -1.80
N PRO A 259 -15.84 -5.36 -2.55
CA PRO A 259 -17.14 -4.80 -2.26
C PRO A 259 -18.20 -5.90 -2.27
N LYS A 260 -18.92 -6.03 -1.16
CA LYS A 260 -20.09 -6.89 -1.05
C LYS A 260 -21.18 -6.29 -1.92
N HIS A 261 -21.73 -7.06 -2.85
CA HIS A 261 -22.87 -6.59 -3.64
C HIS A 261 -24.07 -6.36 -2.71
N PRO A 262 -24.82 -5.26 -2.87
CA PRO A 262 -26.11 -5.08 -2.21
C PRO A 262 -27.16 -5.96 -2.90
N CYS A 263 -27.01 -7.28 -2.80
CA CYS A 263 -28.06 -8.23 -3.15
C CYS A 263 -28.65 -8.78 -1.85
N PHE A 264 -29.83 -8.26 -1.50
CA PHE A 264 -30.70 -8.69 -0.40
C PHE A 264 -30.09 -8.69 1.01
N GLU A 265 -30.00 -7.52 1.63
CA GLU A 265 -30.32 -7.44 3.06
C GLU A 265 -31.83 -7.71 3.22
N SER A 266 -32.20 -8.98 3.36
CA SER A 266 -33.50 -9.39 3.89
C SER A 266 -33.26 -10.39 5.00
N GLY A 267 -33.49 -9.94 6.23
CA GLY A 267 -33.66 -10.83 7.37
C GLY A 267 -32.68 -10.61 8.51
N SER A 268 -32.87 -9.52 9.26
CA SER A 268 -32.75 -9.62 10.72
C SER A 268 -33.81 -10.60 11.22
N GLY A 269 -33.46 -11.89 11.29
CA GLY A 269 -34.37 -12.95 11.71
C GLY A 269 -33.59 -14.07 12.38
N LYS A 270 -33.85 -14.28 13.68
CA LYS A 270 -33.38 -15.40 14.48
C LYS A 270 -33.47 -16.72 13.70
N LEU A 271 -32.35 -17.41 13.48
CA LEU A 271 -32.35 -18.87 13.35
C LEU A 271 -31.72 -19.45 14.61
N SER A 272 -32.58 -19.68 15.60
CA SER A 272 -32.39 -20.70 16.61
C SER A 272 -32.54 -22.10 15.98
N ASN A 273 -31.60 -22.98 16.31
CA ASN A 273 -31.70 -24.45 16.28
C ASN A 273 -32.09 -25.11 14.95
N LEU A 274 -31.08 -25.45 14.13
CA LEU A 274 -31.12 -26.61 13.23
C LEU A 274 -29.70 -27.19 13.05
N SER A 275 -29.53 -28.40 13.58
CA SER A 275 -28.44 -29.39 13.45
C SER A 275 -26.99 -28.93 13.74
N GLU A 276 -26.59 -29.12 15.00
CA GLU A 276 -25.23 -29.52 15.36
C GLU A 276 -24.93 -30.91 14.77
N CYS A 277 -24.31 -30.97 13.60
CA CYS A 277 -23.54 -32.13 13.14
C CYS A 277 -22.51 -31.68 12.08
N GLY A 278 -21.26 -31.48 12.50
CA GLY A 278 -20.08 -31.69 11.64
C GLY A 278 -19.62 -30.59 10.68
N ARG A 279 -19.68 -29.29 11.02
CA ARG A 279 -18.84 -28.28 10.31
C ARG A 279 -17.76 -27.76 11.25
N GLU A 280 -16.57 -28.35 11.18
CA GLU A 280 -15.37 -27.69 11.68
C GLU A 280 -15.28 -26.30 11.04
N ARG A 281 -15.16 -25.26 11.86
CA ARG A 281 -14.88 -23.90 11.37
C ARG A 281 -13.47 -23.92 10.78
N ALA A 282 -13.37 -24.16 9.47
CA ALA A 282 -12.10 -24.06 8.77
C ALA A 282 -11.60 -22.61 8.83
N PHE A 283 -10.43 -22.38 9.43
CA PHE A 283 -9.81 -21.07 9.50
C PHE A 283 -9.22 -20.75 8.13
N LYS A 284 -9.87 -19.84 7.38
CA LYS A 284 -9.48 -19.52 6.01
C LYS A 284 -9.07 -18.06 5.83
N ARG A 285 -8.09 -17.83 4.97
CA ARG A 285 -7.71 -16.51 4.44
C ARG A 285 -7.52 -16.63 2.95
N ALA A 286 -7.96 -15.64 2.18
CA ALA A 286 -7.86 -15.68 0.74
C ALA A 286 -7.38 -14.34 0.17
N TRP A 287 -6.69 -14.43 -0.96
CA TRP A 287 -6.14 -13.31 -1.71
C TRP A 287 -6.50 -13.44 -3.18
N LEU A 288 -6.56 -12.30 -3.86
CA LEU A 288 -6.77 -12.22 -5.30
C LEU A 288 -5.67 -11.38 -5.93
N LEU A 289 -5.05 -11.94 -6.95
CA LEU A 289 -4.08 -11.27 -7.80
C LEU A 289 -4.76 -11.00 -9.13
N GLY A 290 -5.22 -9.76 -9.34
CA GLY A 290 -5.75 -9.31 -10.62
C GLY A 290 -4.61 -9.15 -11.63
N MET A 291 -4.69 -9.88 -12.73
CA MET A 291 -3.66 -9.90 -13.78
C MET A 291 -4.15 -9.17 -15.03
N ARG A 292 -3.41 -8.14 -15.44
CA ARG A 292 -3.67 -7.44 -16.71
C ARG A 292 -2.92 -8.16 -17.82
N ILE A 293 -3.63 -9.05 -18.52
CA ILE A 293 -3.08 -9.86 -19.61
C ILE A 293 -3.21 -9.08 -20.93
N LEU A 294 -2.10 -8.93 -21.65
CA LEU A 294 -2.06 -8.32 -22.97
C LEU A 294 -2.95 -9.12 -23.95
N LYS A 295 -3.76 -8.43 -24.75
CA LYS A 295 -4.59 -9.07 -25.78
C LYS A 295 -3.73 -9.75 -26.86
N ALA A 296 -4.25 -10.83 -27.43
CA ALA A 296 -3.67 -11.44 -28.62
C ALA A 296 -3.61 -10.45 -29.79
N ALA A 297 -2.73 -10.70 -30.77
CA ALA A 297 -2.80 -9.96 -32.03
C ALA A 297 -4.13 -10.31 -32.72
N PRO A 298 -4.84 -9.34 -33.32
CA PRO A 298 -6.07 -9.62 -34.03
C PRO A 298 -5.78 -10.54 -35.24
N LEU A 299 -6.68 -11.49 -35.47
CA LEU A 299 -6.70 -12.31 -36.68
C LEU A 299 -7.14 -11.45 -37.87
N SER A 300 -6.95 -11.97 -39.10
CA SER A 300 -7.32 -11.29 -40.34
C SER A 300 -8.82 -10.99 -40.46
N ASP A 301 -9.66 -11.67 -39.67
CA ASP A 301 -11.11 -11.46 -39.57
C ASP A 301 -11.50 -10.42 -38.49
N GLY A 302 -10.53 -9.80 -37.81
CA GLY A 302 -10.74 -8.85 -36.72
C GLY A 302 -11.05 -9.48 -35.37
N SER A 303 -11.12 -10.82 -35.27
CA SER A 303 -11.32 -11.53 -34.01
C SER A 303 -10.01 -11.61 -33.21
N TYR A 304 -10.13 -11.72 -31.89
CA TYR A 304 -8.97 -11.87 -31.01
C TYR A 304 -8.90 -13.32 -30.51
N PRO A 305 -7.85 -14.09 -30.86
CA PRO A 305 -7.73 -15.47 -30.41
C PRO A 305 -7.46 -15.55 -28.91
N GLU A 306 -7.77 -16.70 -28.32
CA GLU A 306 -7.45 -16.98 -26.93
C GLU A 306 -5.93 -16.98 -26.72
N ARG A 307 -5.46 -16.28 -25.68
CA ARG A 307 -4.06 -16.25 -25.31
C ARG A 307 -3.82 -17.17 -24.11
N LYS A 308 -3.15 -18.28 -24.35
CA LYS A 308 -2.68 -19.17 -23.29
C LYS A 308 -1.52 -18.53 -22.55
N VAL A 309 -1.65 -18.42 -21.23
CA VAL A 309 -0.64 -17.89 -20.31
C VAL A 309 -0.39 -18.97 -19.27
N ASP A 310 0.82 -19.54 -19.28
CA ASP A 310 1.22 -20.54 -18.30
C ASP A 310 2.00 -19.86 -17.17
N VAL A 311 1.48 -19.96 -15.95
CA VAL A 311 2.09 -19.38 -14.75
C VAL A 311 2.69 -20.41 -13.80
N THR A 312 2.71 -21.69 -14.21
CA THR A 312 3.09 -22.82 -13.35
C THR A 312 4.48 -22.66 -12.77
N GLN A 313 5.46 -22.22 -13.57
CA GLN A 313 6.83 -22.00 -13.11
C GLN A 313 6.94 -20.91 -12.02
N TYR A 314 6.12 -19.85 -12.11
CA TYR A 314 6.15 -18.76 -11.14
C TYR A 314 5.50 -19.17 -9.81
N LEU A 315 4.44 -19.98 -9.90
CA LEU A 315 3.85 -20.63 -8.74
C LEU A 315 4.86 -21.56 -8.06
N GLN A 316 5.53 -22.44 -8.81
CA GLN A 316 6.56 -23.32 -8.27
C GLN A 316 7.66 -22.55 -7.52
N ARG A 317 8.16 -21.45 -8.11
CA ARG A 317 9.15 -20.56 -7.45
C ARG A 317 8.61 -19.95 -6.15
N PHE A 318 7.34 -19.54 -6.14
CA PHE A 318 6.67 -19.00 -4.95
C PHE A 318 6.50 -20.05 -3.85
N TYR A 319 5.99 -21.24 -4.17
CA TYR A 319 5.87 -22.34 -3.19
C TYR A 319 7.25 -22.77 -2.66
N GLY A 320 8.29 -22.80 -3.51
CA GLY A 320 9.66 -23.04 -3.08
C GLY A 320 10.12 -22.00 -2.04
N THR A 321 9.86 -20.71 -2.29
CA THR A 321 10.17 -19.63 -1.33
C THR A 321 9.44 -19.80 0.00
N LEU A 322 8.17 -20.22 -0.03
CA LEU A 322 7.41 -20.49 1.19
C LEU A 322 7.97 -21.69 1.95
N GLN A 323 8.30 -22.77 1.24
CA GLN A 323 8.86 -23.99 1.83
C GLN A 323 10.23 -23.74 2.49
N GLU A 324 11.08 -22.93 1.88
CA GLU A 324 12.38 -22.53 2.47
C GLU A 324 12.22 -21.73 3.76
N ARG A 325 11.16 -20.91 3.85
CA ARG A 325 10.88 -20.07 5.02
C ARG A 325 10.19 -20.83 6.14
N ASP A 326 9.44 -21.87 5.81
CA ASP A 326 8.80 -22.75 6.77
C ASP A 326 8.81 -24.21 6.27
N PRO A 327 9.91 -24.94 6.53
CA PRO A 327 10.10 -26.30 6.02
C PRO A 327 9.11 -27.33 6.57
N ASN A 328 8.44 -27.03 7.68
CA ASN A 328 7.55 -27.97 8.37
C ASN A 328 6.11 -27.91 7.87
N THR A 329 5.77 -26.89 7.08
CA THR A 329 4.41 -26.71 6.55
C THR A 329 4.30 -27.34 5.16
N ASN A 330 3.26 -28.16 4.95
CA ASN A 330 2.89 -28.63 3.62
C ASN A 330 2.02 -27.58 2.91
N PHE A 331 2.66 -26.64 2.21
CA PHE A 331 1.95 -25.56 1.51
C PHE A 331 1.09 -26.06 0.36
N LEU A 332 1.42 -27.19 -0.28
CA LEU A 332 0.61 -27.74 -1.39
C LEU A 332 -0.77 -28.20 -0.92
N ASP A 333 -0.87 -28.63 0.34
CA ASP A 333 -2.15 -29.03 0.97
C ASP A 333 -2.90 -27.83 1.54
N LYS A 334 -2.18 -26.93 2.25
CA LYS A 334 -2.81 -25.81 2.97
C LYS A 334 -3.11 -24.58 2.11
N LEU A 335 -2.37 -24.33 1.03
CA LEU A 335 -2.51 -23.15 0.18
C LEU A 335 -2.94 -23.56 -1.22
N ILE A 336 -4.22 -23.44 -1.53
CA ILE A 336 -4.78 -23.78 -2.83
C ILE A 336 -4.75 -22.57 -3.75
N THR A 337 -4.17 -22.73 -4.94
CA THR A 337 -4.16 -21.74 -6.01
C THR A 337 -5.18 -22.13 -7.08
N ALA A 338 -5.96 -21.17 -7.56
CA ALA A 338 -6.92 -21.37 -8.64
C ALA A 338 -6.95 -20.16 -9.57
N TYR A 339 -7.04 -20.41 -10.87
CA TYR A 339 -7.40 -19.36 -11.83
C TYR A 339 -8.90 -19.13 -11.79
N VAL A 340 -9.31 -17.86 -11.70
CA VAL A 340 -10.72 -17.46 -11.76
C VAL A 340 -10.87 -16.26 -12.67
N THR A 341 -11.97 -16.23 -13.41
CA THR A 341 -12.38 -15.08 -14.23
C THR A 341 -13.20 -14.11 -13.39
N ARG A 342 -13.38 -12.90 -13.92
CA ARG A 342 -14.32 -11.94 -13.34
C ARG A 342 -15.73 -12.52 -13.18
N SER A 343 -16.19 -13.31 -14.15
CA SER A 343 -17.53 -13.92 -14.12
C SER A 343 -17.67 -14.90 -12.95
N ASP A 344 -16.63 -15.69 -12.69
CA ASP A 344 -16.62 -16.64 -11.57
C ASP A 344 -16.73 -15.92 -10.22
N LEU A 345 -16.10 -14.75 -10.09
CA LEU A 345 -16.18 -13.92 -8.87
C LEU A 345 -17.54 -13.22 -8.67
N HIS A 346 -18.38 -13.14 -9.70
CA HIS A 346 -19.75 -12.65 -9.58
C HIS A 346 -20.76 -13.75 -9.28
N ALA A 347 -20.44 -15.03 -9.56
CA ALA A 347 -21.31 -16.16 -9.26
C ALA A 347 -21.21 -16.62 -7.79
N ASP A 348 -20.11 -16.31 -7.11
CA ASP A 348 -19.80 -16.70 -5.73
C ASP A 348 -20.27 -15.70 -4.64
N GLY A 349 -20.86 -14.55 -5.01
CA GLY A 349 -21.29 -13.50 -4.09
C GLY A 349 -22.72 -13.06 -4.35
#